data_AF-A0A6P2CPF6-F1
#
_entry.id   AF-A0A6P2CPF6-F1
#
_cell.length_a   1.000
_cell.length_b   1.000
_cell.length_c   1.000
_cell.angle_alpha   90.00
_cell.angle_beta   90.00
_cell.angle_gamma   90.00
#
_symmetry.space_group_name_H-M   'P 1'
#
loop_
_entity.id
_entity.type
_entity.pdbx_description
1 polymer ?
#
loop_
_entity_poly.entity_id
_entity_poly.type
_entity_poly.pdbx_seq_one_letter_code
_entity_poly.pdbx_strand_id
1 'polypeptide(L)'
;MNNLKKLQQLTDTTTTEVADAIDVDTVMLDYWQVNKKIPTIENLEALSALFSTKMDEKGIKSQSKKHPIHIRLSIDYILNLGITLSDWITLKWAFEGQWQGDKLAVGFFSNKQLVRVVETNTQFTEAFAGYLILQTKGQFEPYIDEFDNDRVYDWRLLRINKEKYIDVTNLMISGNVPIID
;
A
#
# COMPACT_ATOMS: atom_id res chain seq x y z
N MET A 1 8.75 -9.85 4.88
CA MET A 1 7.30 -9.84 5.23
C MET A 1 6.51 -9.53 3.96
N ASN A 2 5.25 -9.99 3.84
CA ASN A 2 4.37 -9.69 2.70
C ASN A 2 3.06 -9.06 3.19
N ASN A 3 2.28 -8.50 2.28
CA ASN A 3 1.06 -7.75 2.57
C ASN A 3 -0.23 -8.58 2.60
N LEU A 4 -0.20 -9.91 2.51
CA LEU A 4 -1.45 -10.70 2.44
C LEU A 4 -2.38 -10.47 3.62
N LYS A 5 -1.83 -10.52 4.85
CA LYS A 5 -2.61 -10.24 6.06
C LYS A 5 -3.10 -8.80 6.11
N LYS A 6 -2.32 -7.85 5.58
CA LYS A 6 -2.72 -6.43 5.49
C LYS A 6 -3.85 -6.26 4.50
N LEU A 7 -3.76 -6.85 3.32
CA LEU A 7 -4.80 -6.82 2.30
C LEU A 7 -6.12 -7.36 2.85
N GLN A 8 -6.10 -8.50 3.56
CA GLN A 8 -7.28 -9.01 4.27
C GLN A 8 -7.88 -8.01 5.26
N GLN A 9 -7.06 -7.35 6.07
CA GLN A 9 -7.52 -6.32 7.01
C GLN A 9 -8.09 -5.10 6.29
N LEU A 10 -7.45 -4.66 5.22
CA LEU A 10 -7.84 -3.50 4.43
C LEU A 10 -9.16 -3.73 3.67
N THR A 11 -9.41 -4.97 3.24
CA THR A 11 -10.59 -5.38 2.48
C THR A 11 -11.66 -6.06 3.34
N ASP A 12 -11.47 -6.12 4.66
CA ASP A 12 -12.38 -6.79 5.59
C ASP A 12 -12.69 -8.24 5.17
N THR A 13 -11.69 -8.96 4.65
CA THR A 13 -11.82 -10.30 4.07
C THR A 13 -11.13 -11.35 4.95
N THR A 14 -11.85 -12.42 5.30
CA THR A 14 -11.36 -13.50 6.16
C THR A 14 -10.38 -14.44 5.43
N THR A 15 -9.64 -15.26 6.18
CA THR A 15 -8.75 -16.29 5.60
C THR A 15 -9.54 -17.32 4.80
N THR A 16 -10.70 -17.74 5.28
CA THR A 16 -11.58 -18.68 4.58
C THR A 16 -12.07 -18.11 3.25
N GLU A 17 -12.55 -16.86 3.23
CA GLU A 17 -13.03 -16.23 1.99
C GLU A 17 -11.92 -16.09 0.94
N VAL A 18 -10.68 -15.78 1.35
CA VAL A 18 -9.56 -15.72 0.41
C VAL A 18 -9.21 -17.11 -0.11
N ALA A 19 -9.13 -18.09 0.80
CA ALA A 19 -8.78 -19.48 0.48
C ALA A 19 -9.78 -20.09 -0.51
N ASP A 20 -11.07 -19.92 -0.25
CA ASP A 20 -12.16 -20.38 -1.13
C ASP A 20 -12.12 -19.67 -2.50
N ALA A 21 -11.85 -18.36 -2.52
CA ALA A 21 -11.85 -17.58 -3.76
C ALA A 21 -10.70 -17.92 -4.72
N ILE A 22 -9.60 -18.45 -4.21
CA ILE A 22 -8.42 -18.84 -5.02
C ILE A 22 -8.18 -20.35 -5.02
N ASP A 23 -9.13 -21.14 -4.52
CA ASP A 23 -9.12 -22.60 -4.46
C ASP A 23 -7.88 -23.21 -3.79
N VAL A 24 -7.59 -22.76 -2.55
CA VAL A 24 -6.50 -23.31 -1.73
C VAL A 24 -6.94 -23.59 -0.30
N ASP A 25 -6.17 -24.40 0.42
CA ASP A 25 -6.39 -24.60 1.85
C ASP A 25 -6.03 -23.34 2.64
N THR A 26 -6.85 -22.99 3.63
CA THR A 26 -6.56 -21.98 4.66
C THR A 26 -5.17 -22.14 5.29
N VAL A 27 -4.69 -23.38 5.49
CA VAL A 27 -3.34 -23.66 6.01
C VAL A 27 -2.25 -23.17 5.06
N MET A 28 -2.46 -23.30 3.76
CA MET A 28 -1.52 -22.80 2.75
C MET A 28 -1.49 -21.27 2.75
N LEU A 29 -2.65 -20.62 2.88
CA LEU A 29 -2.73 -19.17 2.99
C LEU A 29 -2.01 -18.65 4.24
N ASP A 30 -2.17 -19.31 5.39
CA ASP A 30 -1.43 -18.99 6.62
C ASP A 30 0.09 -19.11 6.40
N TYR A 31 0.54 -20.19 5.75
CA TYR A 31 1.96 -20.37 5.41
C TYR A 31 2.50 -19.25 4.52
N TRP A 32 1.71 -18.76 3.57
CA TRP A 32 2.11 -17.62 2.76
C TRP A 32 2.20 -16.34 3.58
N GLN A 33 1.21 -16.03 4.41
CA GLN A 33 1.22 -14.81 5.24
C GLN A 33 2.46 -14.70 6.14
N VAL A 34 2.93 -15.83 6.68
CA VAL A 34 4.15 -15.87 7.52
C VAL A 34 5.43 -16.20 6.74
N ASN A 35 5.40 -16.19 5.41
CA ASN A 35 6.54 -16.49 4.52
C ASN A 35 7.19 -17.87 4.76
N LYS A 36 6.42 -18.86 5.24
CA LYS A 36 6.86 -20.26 5.35
C LYS A 36 6.87 -20.97 3.99
N LYS A 37 6.02 -20.54 3.07
CA LYS A 37 6.00 -20.99 1.68
C LYS A 37 5.81 -19.79 0.75
N ILE A 38 6.30 -19.92 -0.47
CA ILE A 38 6.13 -18.94 -1.54
C ILE A 38 4.91 -19.36 -2.38
N PRO A 39 3.92 -18.48 -2.64
CA PRO A 39 2.84 -18.78 -3.56
C PRO A 39 3.37 -18.99 -4.99
N THR A 40 2.67 -19.77 -5.81
CA THR A 40 2.98 -19.86 -7.25
C THR A 40 2.63 -18.54 -7.95
N ILE A 41 3.08 -18.36 -9.18
CA ILE A 41 2.71 -17.19 -10.00
C ILE A 41 1.20 -17.12 -10.19
N GLU A 42 0.56 -18.25 -10.51
CA GLU A 42 -0.89 -18.36 -10.63
C GLU A 42 -1.62 -17.90 -9.36
N ASN A 43 -1.13 -18.30 -8.19
CA ASN A 43 -1.69 -17.85 -6.91
C ASN A 43 -1.52 -16.34 -6.71
N LEU A 44 -0.37 -15.78 -7.07
CA LEU A 44 -0.12 -14.33 -6.96
C LEU A 44 -1.02 -13.53 -7.90
N GLU A 45 -1.28 -14.03 -9.11
CA GLU A 45 -2.22 -13.43 -10.06
C GLU A 45 -3.65 -13.48 -9.52
N ALA A 46 -4.08 -14.62 -8.97
CA ALA A 46 -5.41 -14.78 -8.37
C ALA A 46 -5.59 -13.86 -7.15
N LEU A 47 -4.59 -13.77 -6.28
CA LEU A 47 -4.59 -12.84 -5.14
C LEU A 47 -4.64 -11.38 -5.58
N SER A 48 -3.86 -11.01 -6.62
CA SER A 48 -3.90 -9.67 -7.22
C SER A 48 -5.29 -9.35 -7.75
N ALA A 49 -5.92 -10.26 -8.50
CA ALA A 49 -7.26 -10.07 -9.02
C ALA A 49 -8.29 -9.92 -7.87
N LEU A 50 -8.30 -10.85 -6.92
CA LEU A 50 -9.22 -10.83 -5.78
C LEU A 50 -9.15 -9.52 -4.99
N PHE A 51 -7.97 -9.13 -4.54
CA PHE A 51 -7.83 -7.93 -3.71
C PHE A 51 -8.05 -6.64 -4.51
N SER A 52 -7.75 -6.63 -5.81
CA SER A 52 -8.11 -5.50 -6.68
C SER A 52 -9.63 -5.32 -6.73
N THR A 53 -10.38 -6.40 -6.94
CA THR A 53 -11.85 -6.37 -6.93
C THR A 53 -12.40 -5.90 -5.59
N LYS A 54 -11.87 -6.41 -4.47
CA LYS A 54 -12.33 -5.98 -3.13
C LYS A 54 -12.03 -4.52 -2.82
N MET A 55 -10.87 -4.01 -3.24
CA MET A 55 -10.52 -2.59 -3.13
C MET A 55 -11.43 -1.72 -3.99
N ASP A 56 -11.76 -2.19 -5.20
CA ASP A 56 -12.70 -1.49 -6.08
C ASP A 56 -14.10 -1.42 -5.48
N GLU A 57 -14.63 -2.54 -4.98
CA GLU A 57 -15.91 -2.59 -4.26
C GLU A 57 -15.95 -1.61 -3.08
N LYS A 58 -14.85 -1.51 -2.32
CA LYS A 58 -14.71 -0.57 -1.20
C LYS A 58 -14.77 0.89 -1.66
N GLY A 59 -14.09 1.20 -2.77
CA GLY A 59 -14.10 2.52 -3.39
C GLY A 59 -15.48 2.90 -3.91
N ILE A 60 -16.13 2.03 -4.69
CA ILE A 60 -17.47 2.24 -5.27
C ILE A 60 -18.49 2.61 -4.18
N LYS A 61 -18.42 1.96 -3.01
CA LYS A 61 -19.34 2.21 -1.89
C LYS A 61 -19.20 3.60 -1.24
N SER A 62 -18.06 4.26 -1.40
CA SER A 62 -17.71 5.45 -0.62
C SER A 62 -17.29 6.67 -1.44
N GLN A 63 -16.88 6.47 -2.69
CA GLN A 63 -16.36 7.54 -3.53
C GLN A 63 -17.47 8.28 -4.26
N SER A 64 -17.34 9.61 -4.31
CA SER A 64 -18.16 10.50 -5.14
C SER A 64 -17.48 10.90 -6.45
N LYS A 65 -16.20 10.54 -6.62
CA LYS A 65 -15.41 10.84 -7.82
C LYS A 65 -15.70 9.83 -8.94
N LYS A 66 -15.31 10.18 -10.16
CA LYS A 66 -15.36 9.26 -11.30
C LYS A 66 -14.50 8.02 -11.03
N HIS A 67 -15.09 6.85 -11.30
CA HIS A 67 -14.42 5.56 -11.20
C HIS A 67 -13.20 5.49 -12.13
N PRO A 68 -12.02 5.03 -11.64
CA PRO A 68 -10.81 4.86 -12.44
C PRO A 68 -10.90 3.62 -13.34
N ILE A 69 -10.46 3.75 -14.59
CA ILE A 69 -10.68 2.75 -15.66
C ILE A 69 -10.11 1.36 -15.31
N HIS A 70 -8.96 1.31 -14.63
CA HIS A 70 -8.31 0.07 -14.20
C HIS A 70 -7.86 0.16 -12.75
N ILE A 71 -8.52 -0.58 -11.87
CA ILE A 71 -8.05 -0.86 -10.52
C ILE A 71 -7.27 -2.16 -10.54
N ARG A 72 -5.98 -2.09 -10.18
CA ARG A 72 -5.14 -3.28 -10.09
C ARG A 72 -4.02 -3.09 -9.09
N LEU A 73 -3.92 -4.03 -8.16
CA LEU A 73 -2.77 -4.18 -7.29
C LEU A 73 -1.66 -4.96 -8.00
N SER A 74 -0.43 -4.52 -7.86
CA SER A 74 0.76 -5.20 -8.34
C SER A 74 1.15 -6.36 -7.42
N ILE A 75 1.88 -7.32 -7.98
CA ILE A 75 2.50 -8.40 -7.18
C ILE A 75 3.56 -7.80 -6.23
N ASP A 76 4.26 -6.75 -6.64
CA ASP A 76 5.23 -6.03 -5.80
C ASP A 76 4.59 -5.54 -4.50
N TYR A 77 3.38 -4.99 -4.56
CA TYR A 77 2.66 -4.57 -3.36
C TYR A 77 2.23 -5.76 -2.52
N ILE A 78 1.75 -6.87 -3.13
CA ILE A 78 1.41 -8.10 -2.40
C ILE A 78 2.63 -8.65 -1.65
N LEU A 79 3.79 -8.67 -2.29
CA LEU A 79 5.07 -9.12 -1.72
C LEU A 79 5.73 -8.05 -0.84
N ASN A 80 5.07 -6.89 -0.68
CA ASN A 80 5.53 -5.77 0.12
C ASN A 80 6.88 -5.20 -0.33
N LEU A 81 7.22 -5.29 -1.61
CA LEU A 81 8.46 -4.79 -2.20
C LEU A 81 8.36 -3.31 -2.55
N GLY A 82 7.21 -2.90 -3.10
CA GLY A 82 6.99 -1.55 -3.62
C GLY A 82 5.51 -1.20 -3.74
N ILE A 83 5.23 0.08 -3.96
CA ILE A 83 3.92 0.61 -4.38
C ILE A 83 4.12 1.21 -5.77
N THR A 84 3.47 0.61 -6.77
CA THR A 84 3.41 1.17 -8.12
C THR A 84 2.38 2.30 -8.19
N LEU A 85 2.38 3.09 -9.26
CA LEU A 85 1.33 4.07 -9.52
C LEU A 85 -0.08 3.44 -9.57
N SER A 86 -0.21 2.20 -10.05
CA SER A 86 -1.50 1.48 -10.05
C SER A 86 -1.96 1.14 -8.63
N ASP A 87 -1.04 0.71 -7.77
CA ASP A 87 -1.32 0.46 -6.35
C ASP A 87 -1.74 1.75 -5.65
N TRP A 88 -1.00 2.84 -5.91
CA TRP A 88 -1.29 4.16 -5.37
C TRP A 88 -2.70 4.64 -5.72
N ILE A 89 -3.09 4.55 -6.99
CA ILE A 89 -4.43 4.88 -7.47
C ILE A 89 -5.47 3.98 -6.79
N THR A 90 -5.19 2.69 -6.69
CA THR A 90 -6.10 1.70 -6.08
C THR A 90 -6.34 1.98 -4.59
N LEU A 91 -5.28 2.25 -3.83
CA LEU A 91 -5.38 2.59 -2.42
C LEU A 91 -6.14 3.90 -2.22
N LYS A 92 -5.85 4.94 -3.01
CA LYS A 92 -6.61 6.21 -2.95
C LYS A 92 -8.09 6.00 -3.26
N TRP A 93 -8.39 5.21 -4.28
CA TRP A 93 -9.76 4.87 -4.65
C TRP A 93 -10.49 4.12 -3.53
N ALA A 94 -9.87 3.13 -2.91
CA ALA A 94 -10.48 2.33 -1.86
C ALA A 94 -10.75 3.12 -0.57
N PHE A 95 -9.89 4.08 -0.21
CA PHE A 95 -9.89 4.67 1.13
C PHE A 95 -10.34 6.14 1.21
N GLU A 96 -10.01 7.00 0.25
CA GLU A 96 -10.24 8.44 0.42
C GLU A 96 -11.73 8.80 0.57
N GLY A 97 -12.63 8.05 -0.07
CA GLY A 97 -14.08 8.25 0.04
C GLY A 97 -14.60 8.08 1.46
N GLN A 98 -13.93 7.25 2.27
CA GLN A 98 -14.29 6.99 3.67
C GLN A 98 -13.69 8.01 4.64
N TRP A 99 -12.76 8.85 4.18
CA TRP A 99 -11.97 9.71 5.05
C TRP A 99 -12.44 11.17 5.10
N GLN A 100 -13.69 11.43 4.73
CA GLN A 100 -14.33 12.75 4.88
C GLN A 100 -13.51 13.91 4.27
N GLY A 101 -12.85 13.66 3.14
CA GLY A 101 -12.05 14.66 2.43
C GLY A 101 -10.55 14.52 2.62
N ASP A 102 -10.09 13.74 3.61
CA ASP A 102 -8.66 13.49 3.80
C ASP A 102 -8.08 12.71 2.61
N LYS A 103 -6.76 12.78 2.48
CA LYS A 103 -6.01 12.24 1.35
C LYS A 103 -4.96 11.25 1.80
N LEU A 104 -4.77 10.20 1.01
CA LEU A 104 -3.57 9.37 1.15
C LEU A 104 -2.41 10.11 0.50
N ALA A 105 -1.32 10.29 1.25
CA ALA A 105 -0.11 10.98 0.82
C ALA A 105 1.15 10.21 1.26
N VAL A 106 2.29 10.47 0.62
CA VAL A 106 3.60 10.10 1.14
C VAL A 106 4.22 11.34 1.79
N GLY A 107 4.53 11.28 3.08
CA GLY A 107 5.23 12.33 3.79
C GLY A 107 6.69 12.00 3.97
N PHE A 108 7.57 13.00 3.84
CA PHE A 108 9.00 12.88 4.11
C PHE A 108 9.36 13.65 5.38
N PHE A 109 10.15 13.02 6.23
CA PHE A 109 10.56 13.53 7.52
C PHE A 109 12.08 13.72 7.56
N SER A 110 12.48 14.87 8.08
CA SER A 110 13.86 15.20 8.41
C SER A 110 13.88 15.71 9.84
N ASN A 111 14.70 15.12 10.71
CA ASN A 111 14.73 15.44 12.15
C ASN A 111 13.33 15.40 12.79
N LYS A 112 12.54 14.37 12.45
CA LYS A 112 11.14 14.16 12.88
C LYS A 112 10.13 15.24 12.46
N GLN A 113 10.53 16.21 11.63
CA GLN A 113 9.63 17.21 11.09
C GLN A 113 9.20 16.82 9.68
N LEU A 114 7.90 16.93 9.41
CA LEU A 114 7.36 16.75 8.06
C LEU A 114 7.84 17.90 7.17
N VAL A 115 8.65 17.59 6.16
CA VAL A 115 9.30 18.59 5.29
C VAL A 115 8.76 18.59 3.86
N ARG A 116 8.16 17.48 3.41
CA ARG A 116 7.58 17.35 2.07
C ARG A 116 6.43 16.36 2.07
N VAL A 117 5.46 16.59 1.17
CA VAL A 117 4.28 15.75 0.99
C VAL A 117 4.06 15.49 -0.50
N VAL A 118 3.77 14.24 -0.84
CA VAL A 118 3.38 13.76 -2.17
C VAL A 118 1.94 13.27 -2.09
N GLU A 119 1.01 14.03 -2.65
CA GLU A 119 -0.43 13.74 -2.52
C GLU A 119 -1.04 13.26 -3.83
N THR A 120 -0.65 13.87 -4.95
CA THR A 120 -1.27 13.62 -6.25
C THR A 120 -0.55 12.52 -7.03
N ASN A 121 -1.23 11.94 -8.02
CA ASN A 121 -0.64 10.95 -8.92
C ASN A 121 0.57 11.54 -9.69
N THR A 122 0.48 12.80 -10.12
CA THR A 122 1.57 13.50 -10.79
C THR A 122 2.78 13.63 -9.88
N GLN A 123 2.58 14.12 -8.65
CA GLN A 123 3.67 14.22 -7.67
C GLN A 123 4.28 12.86 -7.33
N PHE A 124 3.47 11.79 -7.29
CA PHE A 124 3.96 10.43 -7.06
C PHE A 124 4.87 9.97 -8.20
N THR A 125 4.48 10.23 -9.45
CA THR A 125 5.32 9.96 -10.61
C THR A 125 6.60 10.78 -10.60
N GLU A 126 6.53 12.08 -10.26
CA GLU A 126 7.71 12.94 -10.20
C GLU A 126 8.68 12.56 -9.09
N ALA A 127 8.18 12.19 -7.91
CA ALA A 127 9.00 11.82 -6.77
C ALA A 127 9.59 10.41 -6.87
N PHE A 128 8.87 9.47 -7.46
CA PHE A 128 9.23 8.04 -7.40
C PHE A 128 9.34 7.37 -8.77
N ALA A 129 9.30 8.13 -9.87
CA ALA A 129 9.13 7.58 -11.23
C ALA A 129 7.94 6.61 -11.34
N GLY A 130 6.94 6.75 -10.46
CA GLY A 130 5.77 5.86 -10.38
C GLY A 130 6.00 4.58 -9.56
N TYR A 131 7.09 4.46 -8.80
CA TYR A 131 7.41 3.30 -7.98
C TYR A 131 8.08 3.68 -6.65
N LEU A 132 7.33 3.59 -5.55
CA LEU A 132 7.87 3.77 -4.19
C LEU A 132 8.39 2.43 -3.66
N ILE A 133 9.68 2.33 -3.38
CA ILE A 133 10.29 1.15 -2.75
C ILE A 133 9.85 1.09 -1.29
N LEU A 134 9.34 -0.07 -0.87
CA LEU A 134 8.94 -0.32 0.52
C LEU A 134 10.06 -0.97 1.33
N GLN A 135 10.65 -2.04 0.79
CA GLN A 135 11.67 -2.81 1.47
C GLN A 135 12.72 -3.36 0.50
N THR A 136 13.98 -3.38 0.94
CA THR A 136 15.09 -4.08 0.28
C THR A 136 15.64 -5.12 1.22
N LYS A 137 15.86 -6.36 0.75
CA LYS A 137 16.38 -7.47 1.58
C LYS A 137 15.55 -7.70 2.87
N GLY A 138 14.26 -7.40 2.82
CA GLY A 138 13.34 -7.57 3.96
C GLY A 138 13.37 -6.46 5.01
N GLN A 139 14.07 -5.36 4.76
CA GLN A 139 14.18 -4.20 5.65
C GLN A 139 13.51 -2.99 5.01
N PHE A 140 12.80 -2.19 5.81
CA PHE A 140 12.19 -0.95 5.36
C PHE A 140 13.28 -0.01 4.81
N GLU A 141 13.08 0.49 3.59
CA GLU A 141 14.09 1.27 2.87
C GLU A 141 13.81 2.77 3.06
N PRO A 142 14.77 3.58 3.55
CA PRO A 142 14.59 5.03 3.56
C PRO A 142 14.61 5.59 2.13
N TYR A 143 14.05 6.78 1.93
CA TYR A 143 14.07 7.42 0.61
C TYR A 143 15.34 8.23 0.44
N ILE A 144 16.04 8.05 -0.69
CA ILE A 144 17.25 8.80 -1.02
C ILE A 144 16.90 9.76 -2.15
N ASP A 145 17.05 11.07 -1.90
CA ASP A 145 16.85 12.10 -2.91
C ASP A 145 18.19 12.40 -3.61
N GLU A 146 18.41 11.71 -4.73
CA GLU A 146 19.62 11.86 -5.55
C GLU A 146 19.78 13.28 -6.14
N PHE A 147 18.69 14.06 -6.23
CA PHE A 147 18.73 15.46 -6.68
C PHE A 147 19.10 16.44 -5.57
N ASP A 148 19.03 16.04 -4.30
CA ASP A 148 19.35 16.85 -3.12
C ASP A 148 20.56 16.27 -2.37
N ASN A 149 21.69 16.09 -3.06
CA ASN A 149 22.96 15.57 -2.50
C ASN A 149 22.80 14.25 -1.72
N ASP A 150 22.07 13.29 -2.29
CA ASP A 150 21.78 11.97 -1.68
C ASP A 150 21.15 12.06 -0.30
N ARG A 151 20.34 13.11 -0.07
CA ARG A 151 19.70 13.31 1.23
C ARG A 151 18.73 12.18 1.52
N VAL A 152 18.90 11.59 2.70
CA VAL A 152 18.08 10.49 3.18
C VAL A 152 16.90 11.03 3.98
N TYR A 153 15.69 10.65 3.58
CA TYR A 153 14.45 10.99 4.25
C TYR A 153 13.81 9.72 4.83
N ASP A 154 13.26 9.87 6.04
CA ASP A 154 12.31 8.89 6.54
C ASP A 154 10.96 9.17 5.88
N TRP A 155 10.36 8.19 5.19
CA TRP A 155 9.08 8.38 4.52
C TRP A 155 7.96 7.61 5.22
N ARG A 156 6.74 8.14 5.14
CA ARG A 156 5.53 7.53 5.71
C ARG A 156 4.35 7.66 4.76
N LEU A 157 3.46 6.67 4.79
CA LEU A 157 2.12 6.83 4.25
C LEU A 157 1.28 7.58 5.27
N LEU A 158 0.71 8.70 4.85
CA LEU A 158 -0.06 9.60 5.69
C LEU A 158 -1.49 9.69 5.22
N ARG A 159 -2.43 9.74 6.17
CA ARG A 159 -3.76 10.28 5.96
C ARG A 159 -3.71 11.76 6.34
N ILE A 160 -3.87 12.66 5.37
CA ILE A 160 -3.67 14.11 5.55
C ILE A 160 -4.94 14.92 5.35
N ASN A 161 -5.08 15.98 6.14
CA ASN A 161 -6.08 17.02 5.97
C ASN A 161 -5.46 18.39 6.24
N LYS A 162 -5.12 19.12 5.18
CA LYS A 162 -4.43 20.42 5.25
C LYS A 162 -3.15 20.29 6.09
N GLU A 163 -3.15 20.82 7.31
CA GLU A 163 -1.99 20.85 8.22
C GLU A 163 -1.93 19.64 9.18
N LYS A 164 -2.98 18.81 9.23
CA LYS A 164 -3.02 17.63 10.10
C LYS A 164 -2.67 16.38 9.32
N TYR A 165 -1.93 15.47 9.94
CA TYR A 165 -1.64 14.15 9.38
C TYR A 165 -1.75 13.06 10.45
N ILE A 166 -2.03 11.85 9.98
CA ILE A 166 -1.97 10.61 10.77
C ILE A 166 -1.07 9.65 10.00
N ASP A 167 -0.08 9.07 10.66
CA ASP A 167 0.74 8.00 10.08
C ASP A 167 -0.10 6.72 9.95
N VAL A 168 -0.29 6.28 8.71
CA VAL A 168 -1.03 5.06 8.35
C VAL A 168 -0.12 4.02 7.69
N THR A 169 1.20 4.17 7.80
CA THR A 169 2.18 3.27 7.17
C THR A 169 1.95 1.83 7.62
N ASN A 170 1.93 1.58 8.93
CA ASN A 170 1.70 0.24 9.49
C ASN A 170 0.26 -0.28 9.29
N LEU A 171 -0.68 0.57 8.88
CA LEU A 171 -2.01 0.14 8.44
C LEU A 171 -1.97 -0.40 7.01
N MET A 172 -1.22 0.27 6.13
CA MET A 172 -1.23 0.02 4.69
C MET A 172 -0.19 -1.00 4.23
N ILE A 173 0.91 -1.17 4.96
CA ILE A 173 1.99 -2.09 4.58
C ILE A 173 2.42 -2.96 5.76
N SER A 174 3.16 -4.00 5.45
CA SER A 174 3.77 -4.90 6.42
C SER A 174 5.19 -4.44 6.70
N GLY A 175 5.52 -4.22 7.97
CA GLY A 175 6.86 -3.83 8.34
C GLY A 175 6.92 -3.44 9.80
N ASN A 176 8.13 -3.47 10.36
CA ASN A 176 8.40 -2.89 11.67
C ASN A 176 8.91 -1.46 11.45
N VAL A 177 8.01 -0.60 10.98
CA VAL A 177 8.32 0.81 10.79
C VAL A 177 8.26 1.52 12.15
N PRO A 178 9.33 2.19 12.62
CA PRO A 178 9.33 2.91 13.88
C PRO A 178 8.22 3.97 13.92
N ILE A 179 7.54 4.08 15.06
CA ILE A 179 6.57 5.15 15.30
C ILE A 179 7.34 6.48 15.34
N ILE A 180 6.85 7.48 14.59
CA ILE A 180 7.35 8.84 14.72
C ILE A 180 6.68 9.44 15.97
N ASP A 181 7.42 9.49 17.07
CA ASP A 181 7.10 10.26 18.28
C ASP A 181 7.41 11.75 18.09
#